data_AF-A0A9E5P953-F1
#
_entry.id   AF-A0A9E5P953-F1
#
_cell.length_a   1.000
_cell.length_b   1.000
_cell.length_c   1.000
_cell.angle_alpha   90.00
_cell.angle_beta   90.00
_cell.angle_gamma   90.00
#
_symmetry.space_group_name_H-M   'P 1'
#
loop_
_entity.id
_entity.type
_entity.pdbx_description
1 polymer ?
#
loop_
_entity_poly.entity_id
_entity_poly.type
_entity_poly.pdbx_seq_one_letter_code
_entity_poly.pdbx_strand_id
1 'polypeptide(L)'
;PVERVRATAHAAATRYAKRAKLPGFRKGKAPLSVVRKQYRSAIREDVIRELVTASWKAAVDQEDLKPIADPRVRALSFEDDQPVTFEL
;
A
#
# COMPACT_ATOMS: atom_id res chain seq x y z
N PRO A 1 5.76 -11.65 0.12
CA PRO A 1 6.48 -11.73 -1.19
C PRO A 1 6.55 -10.37 -1.88
N VAL A 2 7.72 -10.02 -2.42
CA VAL A 2 8.00 -8.71 -3.08
C VAL A 2 7.10 -8.49 -4.30
N GLU A 3 6.70 -9.57 -4.99
CA GLU A 3 5.74 -9.56 -6.10
C GLU A 3 4.37 -9.00 -5.68
N ARG A 4 3.88 -9.38 -4.49
CA ARG A 4 2.61 -8.85 -3.97
C ARG A 4 2.70 -7.33 -3.76
N VAL A 5 3.81 -6.84 -3.23
CA VAL A 5 4.06 -5.40 -3.04
C VAL A 5 4.00 -4.65 -4.37
N ARG A 6 4.69 -5.16 -5.40
CA ARG A 6 4.74 -4.52 -6.73
C ARG A 6 3.37 -4.50 -7.41
N ALA A 7 2.61 -5.58 -7.31
CA ALA A 7 1.26 -5.68 -7.87
C ALA A 7 0.30 -4.68 -7.20
N THR A 8 0.28 -4.64 -5.85
CA THR A 8 -0.55 -3.70 -5.09
C THR A 8 -0.15 -2.25 -5.37
N ALA A 9 1.15 -1.96 -5.46
CA ALA A 9 1.64 -0.63 -5.82
C ALA A 9 1.24 -0.19 -7.24
N HIS A 10 1.20 -1.11 -8.20
CA HIS A 10 0.71 -0.82 -9.54
C HIS A 10 -0.80 -0.53 -9.57
N ALA A 11 -1.58 -1.33 -8.85
CA ALA A 11 -3.02 -1.13 -8.72
C ALA A 11 -3.35 0.21 -8.03
N ALA A 12 -2.67 0.53 -6.93
CA ALA A 12 -2.77 1.80 -6.24
C ALA A 12 -2.43 2.97 -7.17
N ALA A 13 -1.26 2.93 -7.85
CA ALA A 13 -0.86 3.97 -8.79
C ALA A 13 -1.89 4.20 -9.91
N THR A 14 -2.53 3.14 -10.41
CA THR A 14 -3.59 3.23 -11.43
C THR A 14 -4.86 3.89 -10.89
N ARG A 15 -5.25 3.58 -9.65
CA ARG A 15 -6.39 4.23 -8.97
C ARG A 15 -6.12 5.73 -8.77
N TYR A 16 -4.92 6.08 -8.33
CA TYR A 16 -4.49 7.47 -8.20
C TYR A 16 -4.47 8.17 -9.56
N ALA A 17 -3.98 7.52 -10.62
CA ALA A 17 -3.92 8.12 -11.95
C ALA A 17 -5.30 8.49 -12.49
N LYS A 18 -6.34 7.66 -12.27
CA LYS A 18 -7.73 7.95 -12.68
C LYS A 18 -8.33 9.17 -11.97
N ARG A 19 -7.89 9.45 -10.74
CA ARG A 19 -8.45 10.50 -9.87
C ARG A 19 -7.60 11.77 -9.85
N ALA A 20 -6.31 11.65 -10.13
CA ALA A 20 -5.34 12.74 -10.03
C ALA A 20 -5.67 13.86 -11.02
N LYS A 21 -5.61 15.09 -10.49
CA LYS A 21 -5.63 16.33 -11.26
C LYS A 21 -4.22 16.91 -11.20
N LEU A 22 -3.41 16.57 -12.21
CA LEU A 22 -2.05 17.07 -12.35
C LEU A 22 -2.04 18.29 -13.28
N PRO A 23 -1.33 19.37 -12.95
CA PRO A 23 -1.18 20.51 -13.85
C PRO A 23 -0.54 20.04 -15.17
N GLY A 24 -1.09 20.49 -16.30
CA GLY A 24 -0.65 20.08 -17.65
C GLY A 24 -1.29 18.80 -18.19
N PHE A 25 -2.04 18.04 -17.38
CA PHE A 25 -2.73 16.83 -17.83
C PHE A 25 -4.24 16.89 -17.60
N ARG A 26 -5.02 16.44 -18.58
CA ARG A 26 -6.45 16.20 -18.39
C ARG A 26 -6.63 15.16 -17.27
N LYS A 27 -7.59 15.41 -16.37
CA LYS A 27 -7.92 14.49 -15.26
C LYS A 27 -8.01 13.05 -15.77
N GLY A 28 -7.30 12.14 -15.11
CA GLY A 28 -7.31 10.71 -15.48
C GLY A 28 -6.39 10.31 -16.64
N LYS A 29 -5.72 11.26 -17.30
CA LYS A 29 -4.86 11.02 -18.48
C LYS A 29 -3.39 11.34 -18.24
N ALA A 30 -2.98 11.50 -16.99
CA ALA A 30 -1.58 11.66 -16.64
C ALA A 30 -0.82 10.32 -16.77
N PRO A 31 0.42 10.33 -17.28
CA PRO A 31 1.28 9.15 -17.28
C PRO A 31 1.52 8.60 -15.87
N LEU A 32 1.58 7.27 -15.74
CA LEU A 32 1.81 6.59 -14.47
C LEU A 32 3.16 6.98 -13.82
N SER A 33 4.17 7.30 -14.62
CA SER A 33 5.48 7.77 -14.14
C SER A 33 5.38 9.09 -13.36
N VAL A 34 4.57 10.04 -13.86
CA VAL A 34 4.35 11.34 -13.21
C VAL A 34 3.51 11.18 -11.96
N VAL A 35 2.45 10.37 -12.02
CA VAL A 35 1.59 10.07 -10.88
C VAL A 35 2.39 9.40 -9.75
N ARG A 36 3.23 8.41 -10.08
CA ARG A 36 4.09 7.74 -9.09
C ARG A 36 5.10 8.68 -8.45
N LYS A 37 5.63 9.67 -9.19
CA LYS A 37 6.53 10.68 -8.62
C LYS A 37 5.77 11.61 -7.66
N GLN A 38 4.64 12.16 -8.09
CA GLN A 38 3.88 13.13 -7.30
C GLN A 38 3.24 12.50 -6.05
N TYR A 39 2.71 11.29 -6.18
CA TYR A 39 1.97 10.59 -5.12
C TYR A 39 2.79 9.46 -4.48
N ARG A 40 4.13 9.51 -4.56
CA ARG A 40 5.02 8.45 -4.07
C ARG A 40 4.71 8.06 -2.62
N SER A 41 4.65 9.04 -1.71
CA SER A 41 4.41 8.80 -0.28
C SER A 41 3.02 8.21 -0.04
N ALA A 42 1.99 8.83 -0.63
CA ALA A 42 0.61 8.37 -0.47
C ALA A 42 0.39 6.95 -1.02
N ILE A 43 0.93 6.64 -2.20
CA ILE A 43 0.86 5.29 -2.78
C ILE A 43 1.59 4.29 -1.88
N ARG A 44 2.74 4.66 -1.30
CA ARG A 44 3.50 3.79 -0.39
C ARG A 44 2.72 3.48 0.89
N GLU A 45 2.14 4.50 1.53
CA GLU A 45 1.33 4.34 2.74
C GLU A 45 0.09 3.47 2.50
N ASP A 46 -0.62 3.71 1.40
CA ASP A 46 -1.79 2.91 1.02
C ASP A 46 -1.42 1.44 0.79
N VAL A 47 -0.32 1.20 0.08
CA VAL A 47 0.18 -0.17 -0.19
C VAL A 47 0.58 -0.86 1.11
N ILE A 48 1.28 -0.18 2.02
CA ILE A 48 1.65 -0.76 3.31
C ILE A 48 0.42 -1.11 4.13
N ARG A 49 -0.55 -0.19 4.24
CA ARG A 49 -1.80 -0.42 4.96
C ARG A 49 -2.54 -1.64 4.40
N GLU A 50 -2.69 -1.69 3.08
CA GLU A 50 -3.39 -2.78 2.40
C GLU A 50 -2.67 -4.12 2.58
N LEU A 51 -1.34 -4.13 2.50
CA LEU A 51 -0.53 -5.34 2.73
C LEU A 51 -0.58 -5.83 4.17
N VAL A 52 -0.53 -4.92 5.14
CA VAL A 52 -0.61 -5.27 6.56
C VAL A 52 -2.00 -5.85 6.86
N THR A 53 -3.07 -5.19 6.42
CA THR A 53 -4.44 -5.71 6.60
C THR A 53 -4.63 -7.06 5.88
N ALA A 54 -4.14 -7.21 4.65
CA ALA A 54 -4.26 -8.45 3.91
C ALA A 54 -3.44 -9.60 4.53
N SER A 55 -2.24 -9.31 5.05
CA SER A 55 -1.39 -10.32 5.69
C SER A 55 -1.94 -10.72 7.05
N TRP A 56 -2.45 -9.76 7.83
CA TRP A 56 -3.15 -10.02 9.08
C TRP A 56 -4.37 -10.90 8.86
N LYS A 57 -5.24 -10.54 7.90
CA LYS A 57 -6.42 -11.34 7.58
C LYS A 57 -6.03 -12.75 7.14
N ALA A 58 -5.01 -12.88 6.30
CA ALA A 58 -4.51 -14.18 5.88
C ALA A 58 -4.00 -15.01 7.08
N ALA A 59 -3.28 -14.41 8.03
CA ALA A 59 -2.78 -15.10 9.22
C ALA A 59 -3.91 -15.52 10.18
N VAL A 60 -4.90 -14.65 10.39
CA VAL A 60 -6.11 -14.94 11.18
C VAL A 60 -6.90 -16.10 10.58
N ASP A 61 -7.12 -16.07 9.26
CA ASP A 61 -7.83 -17.14 8.55
C ASP A 61 -7.03 -18.46 8.56
N GLN A 62 -5.69 -18.39 8.57
CA GLN A 62 -4.81 -19.57 8.61
C GLN A 62 -4.77 -20.25 9.98
N GLU A 63 -4.87 -19.47 11.06
CA GLU A 63 -4.85 -19.98 12.44
C GLU A 63 -6.25 -20.20 13.05
N ASP A 64 -7.33 -19.97 12.28
CA ASP A 64 -8.73 -20.08 12.72
C ASP A 64 -9.03 -19.31 14.03
N LEU A 65 -8.27 -18.24 14.25
CA LEU A 65 -8.41 -17.39 15.43
C LEU A 65 -9.58 -16.43 15.17
N LYS A 66 -10.51 -16.30 16.12
CA LYS A 66 -11.59 -15.29 16.07
C LYS A 66 -11.11 -14.02 16.78
N PRO A 67 -10.61 -12.99 16.08
CA PRO A 67 -10.08 -11.81 16.73
C PRO A 67 -11.25 -10.94 17.21
N ILE A 68 -11.22 -10.50 18.47
CA ILE A 68 -12.25 -9.64 19.06
C ILE A 68 -12.03 -8.16 18.67
N ALA A 69 -10.87 -7.79 18.12
CA ALA A 69 -10.52 -6.42 17.74
C ALA A 69 -9.60 -6.36 16.49
N ASP A 70 -9.71 -5.27 15.72
CA ASP A 70 -8.78 -4.94 14.64
C ASP A 70 -7.39 -4.59 15.21
N PRO A 71 -6.29 -5.07 14.60
CA PRO A 71 -4.94 -4.78 15.07
C PRO A 71 -4.63 -3.29 14.91
N ARG A 72 -4.18 -2.65 16.00
CA ARG A 72 -3.64 -1.27 15.97
C ARG A 72 -2.20 -1.31 15.48
N VAL A 73 -2.01 -1.07 14.19
CA VAL A 73 -0.67 -0.95 13.58
C VAL A 73 -0.01 0.35 14.09
N ARG A 74 0.89 0.24 15.08
CA ARG A 74 1.76 1.36 15.51
C ARG A 74 2.92 1.48 14.51
N ALA A 75 3.08 2.70 14.01
CA ALA A 75 3.99 3.12 12.95
C ALA A 75 5.32 2.34 12.90
N LEU A 76 5.54 1.65 11.79
CA LEU A 76 6.83 1.09 11.43
C LEU A 76 7.67 2.21 10.80
N SER A 77 8.84 2.44 11.38
CA SER A 77 9.89 3.22 10.73
C SER A 77 10.37 2.41 9.52
N PHE A 78 10.36 3.04 8.34
CA PHE A 78 10.72 2.39 7.09
C PHE A 78 11.78 3.23 6.37
N GLU A 79 13.04 2.83 6.54
CA GLU A 79 14.12 3.20 5.64
C GLU A 79 14.09 2.25 4.44
N ASP A 80 14.33 2.78 3.24
CA ASP A 80 14.43 1.97 2.03
C ASP A 80 15.57 0.96 2.19
N ASP A 81 15.30 -0.31 1.85
CA ASP A 81 16.23 -1.46 1.78
C ASP A 81 16.38 -2.39 3.01
N GLN A 82 15.46 -2.35 3.99
CA GLN A 82 15.42 -3.39 5.05
C GLN A 82 14.10 -4.18 5.11
N PRO A 83 14.17 -5.47 5.51
CA PRO A 83 12.99 -6.30 5.74
C PRO A 83 12.17 -5.74 6.90
N VAL A 84 10.86 -5.80 6.74
CA VAL A 84 9.91 -5.25 7.70
C VAL A 84 9.67 -6.28 8.78
N THR A 85 10.09 -5.96 10.00
CA THR A 85 9.82 -6.76 11.19
C THR A 85 8.72 -6.06 12.00
N PHE A 86 7.68 -6.80 12.35
CA PHE A 86 6.63 -6.37 13.28
C PHE A 86 6.62 -7.35 14.45
N GLU A 87 6.69 -6.85 15.68
CA GLU A 87 6.37 -7.62 16.88
C GLU A 87 4.93 -7.32 17.33
N LEU A 88 4.24 -8.36 17.81
CA LEU A 88 2.87 -8.33 18.32
C LEU A 88 2.82 -7.85 19.78
#